data_AF-A0A1X6MWS0-F1
#
_entry.id   AF-A0A1X6MWS0-F1
#
_cell.length_a   1.000
_cell.length_b   1.000
_cell.length_c   1.000
_cell.angle_alpha   90.00
_cell.angle_beta   90.00
_cell.angle_gamma   90.00
#
_symmetry.space_group_name_H-M   'P 1'
#
loop_
_entity.id
_entity.type
_entity.pdbx_description
1 polymer ?
#
loop_
_entity_poly.entity_id
_entity_poly.type
_entity_poly.pdbx_seq_one_letter_code
_entity_poly.pdbx_strand_id
1 'polypeptide(L)'
;MASHTVEIAPGIHQIVLNFSEHTSEIAQLRTCIEALESQRSAVQAPAEVDGSNSNHSVEQREPIPNVIAGVTPICSGLVKPGRYMQSLKPAFKRTVVTVLKDETIWEDFPEVGFSIKPSLIRTKKGNWLGCERQKLLRPQNELIACWDGQWCYLGTYATSPPEMLSAEEFAALPDMTRKTVIAQSGNKRYHRELRAMYATGELVARKIRFRRVGYNVKYGQALVAIANQEEVDAGLVHTGSGMTSAVADDSDDAPMSD
;
A
#
# COMPACT_ATOMS: atom_id res chain seq x y z
N MET A 1 -13.15 21.74 -27.57
CA MET A 1 -13.29 20.95 -26.33
C MET A 1 -14.62 20.22 -26.41
N ALA A 2 -14.60 18.89 -26.45
CA ALA A 2 -15.83 18.10 -26.50
C ALA A 2 -16.28 17.81 -25.06
N SER A 3 -17.49 18.23 -24.70
CA SER A 3 -18.11 17.87 -23.42
C SER A 3 -19.04 16.68 -23.65
N HIS A 4 -18.93 15.65 -22.82
CA HIS A 4 -19.86 14.52 -22.79
C HIS A 4 -20.55 14.50 -21.44
N THR A 5 -21.87 14.62 -21.44
CA THR A 5 -22.71 14.56 -20.24
C THR A 5 -23.37 13.19 -20.17
N VAL A 6 -23.25 12.52 -19.03
CA VAL A 6 -23.90 11.23 -18.76
C VAL A 6 -24.88 11.42 -17.62
N GLU A 7 -26.16 11.15 -17.86
CA GLU A 7 -27.18 11.15 -16.81
C GLU A 7 -27.11 9.85 -16.01
N ILE A 8 -27.05 9.98 -14.68
CA ILE A 8 -26.89 8.87 -13.75
C ILE A 8 -28.24 8.56 -13.11
N ALA A 9 -28.73 7.33 -13.28
CA ALA A 9 -29.99 6.89 -12.69
C ALA A 9 -29.90 6.77 -11.14
N PRO A 10 -31.00 7.00 -10.40
CA PRO A 10 -31.05 6.78 -8.96
C PRO A 10 -30.70 5.32 -8.61
N GLY A 11 -29.80 5.12 -7.66
CA GLY A 11 -29.35 3.79 -7.21
C GLY A 11 -27.98 3.34 -7.74
N ILE A 12 -27.33 4.14 -8.59
CA ILE A 12 -25.92 3.94 -8.96
C ILE A 12 -25.04 4.52 -7.84
N HIS A 13 -24.30 3.65 -7.17
CA HIS A 13 -23.40 4.04 -6.08
C HIS A 13 -21.94 4.21 -6.51
N GLN A 14 -21.59 3.82 -7.74
CA GLN A 14 -20.23 3.92 -8.25
C GLN A 14 -20.20 4.14 -9.76
N ILE A 15 -19.31 5.05 -10.20
CA ILE A 15 -19.03 5.32 -11.61
C ILE A 15 -17.54 5.11 -11.81
N VAL A 16 -17.17 4.30 -12.80
CA VAL A 16 -15.78 3.99 -13.14
C VAL A 16 -15.50 4.55 -14.52
N LEU A 17 -14.55 5.49 -14.61
CA LEU A 17 -14.10 6.08 -15.87
C LEU A 17 -12.77 5.45 -16.27
N ASN A 18 -12.76 4.72 -17.38
CA ASN A 18 -11.56 4.11 -17.94
C ASN A 18 -10.99 5.00 -19.03
N PHE A 19 -9.80 5.57 -18.77
CA PHE A 19 -9.06 6.36 -19.75
C PHE A 19 -7.94 5.51 -20.35
N SER A 20 -7.87 5.46 -21.68
CA SER A 20 -6.93 4.60 -22.40
C SER A 20 -5.51 5.19 -22.53
N GLU A 21 -5.29 6.46 -22.19
CA GLU A 21 -3.97 7.11 -22.28
C GLU A 21 -3.70 8.03 -21.07
N HIS A 22 -2.47 7.95 -20.54
CA HIS A 22 -1.97 8.81 -19.46
C HIS A 22 -1.58 10.20 -20.02
N THR A 23 -2.55 11.09 -20.17
CA THR A 23 -2.30 12.50 -20.44
C THR A 23 -2.60 13.36 -19.21
N SER A 24 -2.00 14.54 -19.17
CA SER A 24 -2.11 15.57 -18.11
C SER A 24 -3.53 15.94 -17.67
N GLU A 25 -4.53 15.47 -18.42
CA GLU A 25 -5.97 15.59 -18.13
C GLU A 25 -6.38 14.81 -16.87
N ILE A 26 -5.76 13.66 -16.56
CA ILE A 26 -6.05 12.90 -15.33
C ILE A 26 -5.61 13.67 -14.08
N ALA A 27 -4.46 14.36 -14.15
CA ALA A 27 -3.98 15.19 -13.05
C ALA A 27 -4.91 16.40 -12.82
N GLN A 28 -5.39 17.02 -13.90
CA GLN A 28 -6.36 18.12 -13.81
C GLN A 28 -7.72 17.67 -13.27
N LEU A 29 -8.19 16.47 -13.66
CA LEU A 29 -9.42 15.89 -13.12
C LEU A 29 -9.31 15.57 -11.63
N ARG A 30 -8.17 15.04 -11.16
CA ARG A 30 -7.92 14.83 -9.72
C ARG A 30 -7.99 16.14 -8.93
N THR A 31 -7.33 17.19 -9.42
CA THR A 31 -7.39 18.52 -8.79
C THR A 31 -8.81 19.11 -8.79
N CYS A 32 -9.59 18.90 -9.85
CA CYS A 32 -10.98 19.33 -9.89
C CYS A 32 -11.89 18.57 -8.91
N ILE A 33 -11.69 17.27 -8.74
CA ILE A 33 -12.45 16.45 -7.78
C ILE A 33 -12.13 16.88 -6.34
N GLU A 34 -10.85 17.04 -6.02
CA GLU A 34 -10.41 17.52 -4.70
C GLU A 34 -11.00 18.91 -4.36
N ALA A 35 -11.08 19.81 -5.36
CA ALA A 35 -11.70 21.12 -5.20
C ALA A 35 -13.22 21.06 -4.95
N LEU A 36 -13.93 20.16 -5.64
CA LEU A 36 -15.37 19.97 -5.47
C LEU A 36 -15.71 19.28 -4.13
N GLU A 37 -14.90 18.33 -3.69
CA GLU A 37 -15.05 17.67 -2.38
C GLU A 37 -14.79 18.63 -1.22
N SER A 38 -13.83 19.54 -1.39
CA SER A 38 -13.56 20.62 -0.44
C SER A 38 -14.73 21.61 -0.35
N GLN A 39 -15.38 21.91 -1.48
CA GLN A 39 -16.59 22.76 -1.49
C GLN A 39 -17.82 22.06 -0.88
N ARG A 40 -17.96 20.74 -1.07
CA ARG A 40 -19.04 19.95 -0.47
C ARG A 40 -18.92 19.87 1.05
N SER A 41 -17.69 19.74 1.56
CA SER A 41 -17.43 19.72 3.01
C SER A 41 -17.72 21.06 3.70
N ALA A 42 -17.66 22.18 2.97
CA ALA A 42 -17.97 23.51 3.51
C ALA A 42 -19.49 23.79 3.63
N VAL A 43 -20.35 23.01 2.96
CA VAL A 43 -21.81 23.24 2.93
C VAL A 43 -22.57 22.37 3.94
N GLN A 44 -21.94 21.34 4.53
CA GLN A 44 -22.55 20.44 5.52
C GLN A 44 -21.98 20.66 6.94
N ALA A 45 -22.18 21.85 7.51
CA ALA A 45 -22.14 22.06 8.96
C ALA A 45 -23.58 21.98 9.51
N PRO A 46 -23.90 21.09 10.47
CA PRO A 46 -25.27 20.90 10.94
C PRO A 46 -25.64 21.92 12.03
N ALA A 47 -26.86 22.45 11.93
CA ALA A 47 -27.54 23.14 13.02
C ALA A 47 -27.88 22.15 14.15
N GLU A 48 -27.67 22.60 15.38
CA GLU A 48 -27.93 21.89 16.64
C GLU A 48 -29.39 21.47 16.79
N VAL A 49 -29.64 20.22 17.24
CA VAL A 49 -30.84 19.87 18.01
C VAL A 49 -30.48 18.86 19.10
N ASP A 50 -30.86 19.25 20.31
CA ASP A 50 -30.71 18.62 21.61
C ASP A 50 -31.60 17.37 21.80
N GLY A 51 -31.26 16.48 22.76
CA GLY A 51 -32.22 15.52 23.32
C GLY A 51 -31.79 14.06 23.55
N SER A 52 -31.29 13.81 24.77
CA SER A 52 -31.60 12.68 25.68
C SER A 52 -31.39 11.19 25.31
N ASN A 53 -30.48 10.56 26.09
CA ASN A 53 -30.54 9.26 26.80
C ASN A 53 -31.18 8.00 26.15
N SER A 54 -30.37 6.93 26.06
CA SER A 54 -30.67 5.65 26.75
C SER A 54 -29.48 4.68 26.71
N ASN A 55 -29.22 4.03 27.85
CA ASN A 55 -28.25 2.96 28.06
C ASN A 55 -28.53 1.74 27.15
N HIS A 56 -27.50 1.23 26.47
CA HIS A 56 -27.41 -0.19 26.16
C HIS A 56 -25.96 -0.68 26.10
N SER A 57 -25.75 -1.83 26.74
CA SER A 57 -24.50 -2.55 26.97
C SER A 57 -23.58 -2.61 25.74
N VAL A 58 -22.36 -2.14 25.93
CA VAL A 58 -21.27 -2.19 24.93
C VAL A 58 -20.75 -3.63 24.85
N GLU A 59 -21.29 -4.41 23.91
CA GLU A 59 -20.50 -5.47 23.29
C GLU A 59 -19.33 -4.77 22.58
N GLN A 60 -18.12 -4.96 23.12
CA GLN A 60 -16.88 -4.53 22.47
C GLN A 60 -16.74 -5.28 21.14
N ARG A 61 -17.32 -4.74 20.07
CA ARG A 61 -16.91 -5.05 18.71
C ARG A 61 -15.48 -4.55 18.58
N GLU A 62 -14.53 -5.49 18.45
CA GLU A 62 -13.17 -5.18 18.04
C GLU A 62 -13.21 -4.24 16.82
N PRO A 63 -12.35 -3.21 16.74
CA PRO A 63 -12.29 -2.36 15.57
C PRO A 63 -11.95 -3.23 14.36
N ILE A 64 -12.94 -3.45 13.50
CA ILE A 64 -12.71 -4.10 12.21
C ILE A 64 -11.80 -3.13 11.45
N PRO A 65 -10.63 -3.58 10.95
CA PRO A 65 -9.79 -2.75 10.10
C PRO A 65 -10.65 -2.15 8.99
N ASN A 66 -10.31 -0.96 8.50
CA ASN A 66 -11.06 -0.37 7.38
C ASN A 66 -10.74 -1.19 6.11
N VAL A 67 -11.48 -2.29 5.94
CA VAL A 67 -11.26 -3.30 4.91
C VAL A 67 -12.01 -2.84 3.65
N ILE A 68 -11.30 -2.21 2.72
CA ILE A 68 -11.85 -1.86 1.41
C ILE A 68 -11.60 -3.05 0.48
N ALA A 69 -12.66 -3.74 0.03
CA ALA A 69 -12.54 -4.92 -0.86
C ALA A 69 -11.59 -6.02 -0.34
N GLY A 70 -11.51 -6.21 0.97
CA GLY A 70 -10.59 -7.17 1.59
C GLY A 70 -9.16 -6.64 1.79
N VAL A 71 -8.86 -5.41 1.42
CA VAL A 71 -7.54 -4.79 1.57
C VAL A 71 -7.51 -3.93 2.82
N THR A 72 -6.43 -4.05 3.60
CA THR A 72 -6.24 -3.26 4.83
C THR A 72 -5.06 -2.32 4.69
N PRO A 73 -5.29 -0.99 4.68
CA PRO A 73 -4.22 0.00 4.75
C PRO A 73 -3.40 -0.17 6.04
N ILE A 74 -2.08 -0.05 5.93
CA ILE A 74 -1.13 -0.18 7.04
C ILE A 74 -0.49 1.17 7.35
N CYS A 75 0.11 1.80 6.34
CA CYS A 75 0.82 3.06 6.50
C CYS A 75 0.97 3.78 5.14
N SER A 76 1.42 5.04 5.17
CA SER A 76 1.77 5.75 3.93
C SER A 76 2.91 5.07 3.17
N GLY A 77 2.93 5.24 1.85
CA GLY A 77 3.97 4.71 0.95
C GLY A 77 5.37 5.26 1.22
N LEU A 78 5.47 6.37 1.96
CA LEU A 78 6.73 6.98 2.38
C LEU A 78 7.47 6.14 3.43
N VAL A 79 6.73 5.34 4.21
CA VAL A 79 7.27 4.48 5.26
C VAL A 79 7.33 3.04 4.79
N LYS A 80 8.48 2.39 4.90
CA LYS A 80 8.60 0.96 4.54
C LYS A 80 7.95 0.07 5.60
N PRO A 81 7.08 -0.88 5.22
CA PRO A 81 6.35 -1.72 6.18
C PRO A 81 7.23 -2.76 6.90
N GLY A 82 8.50 -2.88 6.49
CA GLY A 82 9.42 -3.89 7.01
C GLY A 82 9.70 -3.79 8.51
N ARG A 83 9.54 -2.61 9.13
CA ARG A 83 9.69 -2.45 10.59
C ARG A 83 8.55 -3.13 11.36
N TYR A 84 7.30 -2.90 10.95
CA TYR A 84 6.12 -3.50 11.57
C TYR A 84 6.15 -5.03 11.48
N MET A 85 6.56 -5.55 10.32
CA MET A 85 6.72 -6.98 10.10
C MET A 85 7.78 -7.61 11.03
N GLN A 86 8.85 -6.87 11.35
CA GLN A 86 9.88 -7.36 12.28
C GLN A 86 9.34 -7.44 13.71
N SER A 87 8.58 -6.43 14.14
CA SER A 87 7.92 -6.40 15.45
C SER A 87 6.93 -7.55 15.64
N LEU A 88 6.26 -8.00 14.57
CA LEU A 88 5.34 -9.15 14.60
C LEU A 88 6.01 -10.53 14.54
N LYS A 89 7.29 -10.59 14.14
CA LYS A 89 7.98 -11.87 13.91
C LYS A 89 7.96 -12.82 15.12
N PRO A 90 8.06 -12.38 16.39
CA PRO A 90 7.99 -13.26 17.55
C PRO A 90 6.64 -13.97 17.71
N ALA A 91 5.53 -13.28 17.41
CA ALA A 91 4.17 -13.82 17.51
C ALA A 91 3.77 -14.65 16.27
N PHE A 92 4.31 -14.31 15.09
CA PHE A 92 3.92 -14.90 13.80
C PHE A 92 5.08 -15.64 13.11
N LYS A 93 5.87 -16.42 13.87
CA LYS A 93 7.11 -17.08 13.38
C LYS A 93 6.95 -17.96 12.13
N ARG A 94 5.77 -18.55 11.93
CA ARG A 94 5.48 -19.45 10.81
C ARG A 94 4.85 -18.73 9.60
N THR A 95 4.47 -17.47 9.77
CA THR A 95 3.83 -16.68 8.72
C THR A 95 4.90 -16.21 7.73
N VAL A 96 4.76 -16.62 6.47
CA VAL A 96 5.62 -16.15 5.39
C VAL A 96 5.00 -14.90 4.81
N VAL A 97 5.66 -13.77 5.00
CA VAL A 97 5.20 -12.47 4.49
C VAL A 97 6.11 -12.01 3.37
N THR A 98 5.50 -11.63 2.24
CA THR A 98 6.19 -11.12 1.06
C THR A 98 5.68 -9.71 0.73
N VAL A 99 6.60 -8.75 0.70
CA VAL A 99 6.33 -7.39 0.24
C VAL A 99 6.58 -7.33 -1.26
N LEU A 100 5.52 -7.07 -2.01
CA LEU A 100 5.53 -6.88 -3.45
C LEU A 100 6.04 -5.49 -3.78
N LYS A 101 6.71 -5.36 -4.94
CA LYS A 101 7.25 -4.10 -5.46
C LYS A 101 6.92 -3.98 -6.95
N ASP A 102 7.53 -3.00 -7.62
CA ASP A 102 7.28 -2.63 -9.03
C ASP A 102 7.52 -3.75 -10.07
N GLU A 103 8.12 -4.88 -9.67
CA GLU A 103 8.13 -6.09 -10.51
C GLU A 103 6.77 -6.82 -10.58
N THR A 104 5.75 -6.32 -9.89
CA THR A 104 4.45 -6.98 -9.74
C THR A 104 3.42 -6.32 -10.63
N ILE A 105 2.64 -7.15 -11.31
CA ILE A 105 1.57 -6.73 -12.21
C ILE A 105 0.29 -7.42 -11.75
N TRP A 106 -0.79 -6.65 -11.66
CA TRP A 106 -2.11 -7.13 -11.28
C TRP A 106 -2.94 -7.37 -12.55
N GLU A 107 -3.52 -8.56 -12.65
CA GLU A 107 -4.50 -8.90 -13.69
C GLU A 107 -5.90 -8.50 -13.21
N ASP A 108 -6.16 -8.70 -11.91
CA ASP A 108 -7.36 -8.28 -11.18
C ASP A 108 -6.96 -7.93 -9.75
N PHE A 109 -7.00 -6.65 -9.36
CA PHE A 109 -6.55 -6.23 -8.04
C PHE A 109 -7.71 -6.30 -7.02
N PRO A 110 -7.54 -6.92 -5.83
CA PRO A 110 -6.33 -7.59 -5.33
C PRO A 110 -6.31 -9.11 -5.63
N GLU A 111 -7.26 -9.67 -6.36
CA GLU A 111 -7.50 -11.11 -6.39
C GLU A 111 -6.42 -11.93 -7.13
N VAL A 112 -5.88 -11.43 -8.24
CA VAL A 112 -4.95 -12.14 -9.11
C VAL A 112 -3.84 -11.22 -9.64
N GLY A 113 -2.60 -11.68 -9.50
CA GLY A 113 -1.45 -10.99 -10.06
C GLY A 113 -0.27 -11.92 -10.29
N PHE A 114 0.83 -11.34 -10.73
CA PHE A 114 2.09 -12.04 -10.88
C PHE A 114 3.28 -11.13 -10.61
N SER A 115 4.38 -11.74 -10.15
CA SER A 115 5.64 -11.06 -9.92
C SER A 115 6.71 -11.59 -10.87
N ILE A 116 7.44 -10.68 -11.50
CA ILE A 116 8.57 -11.03 -12.37
C ILE A 116 9.86 -11.01 -11.57
N LYS A 117 10.61 -12.10 -11.63
CA LYS A 117 11.81 -12.29 -10.82
C LYS A 117 12.98 -12.78 -11.66
N PRO A 118 14.22 -12.37 -11.36
CA PRO A 118 15.36 -12.90 -12.08
C PRO A 118 15.51 -14.41 -11.83
N SER A 119 15.96 -15.16 -12.83
CA SER A 119 16.35 -16.56 -12.67
C SER A 119 17.73 -16.71 -12.04
N LEU A 120 18.63 -15.77 -12.34
CA LEU A 120 19.99 -15.69 -11.82
C LEU A 120 20.29 -14.27 -11.32
N ILE A 121 21.07 -14.16 -10.25
CA ILE A 121 21.60 -12.90 -9.75
C ILE A 121 23.12 -12.89 -9.88
N ARG A 122 23.65 -11.80 -10.42
CA ARG A 122 25.08 -11.51 -10.42
C ARG A 122 25.47 -10.76 -9.15
N THR A 123 26.30 -11.41 -8.35
CA THR A 123 26.83 -10.83 -7.11
C THR A 123 27.73 -9.63 -7.40
N LYS A 124 28.02 -8.82 -6.36
CA LYS A 124 29.00 -7.73 -6.46
C LYS A 124 30.39 -8.21 -6.90
N LYS A 125 30.75 -9.48 -6.67
CA LYS A 125 32.05 -10.05 -7.10
C LYS A 125 32.02 -10.60 -8.54
N GLY A 126 30.87 -10.59 -9.20
CA GLY A 126 30.70 -11.08 -10.58
C GLY A 126 30.20 -12.51 -10.70
N ASN A 127 30.14 -13.27 -9.59
CA ASN A 127 29.63 -14.64 -9.57
C ASN A 127 28.11 -14.68 -9.78
N TRP A 128 27.62 -15.75 -10.42
CA TRP A 128 26.20 -16.01 -10.66
C TRP A 128 25.60 -16.92 -9.58
N LEU A 129 24.37 -16.63 -9.16
CA LEU A 129 23.62 -17.40 -8.18
C LEU A 129 22.17 -17.65 -8.64
N GLY A 130 21.66 -18.85 -8.43
CA GLY A 130 20.26 -19.21 -8.67
C GLY A 130 19.29 -18.50 -7.71
N CYS A 131 18.10 -18.16 -8.24
CA CYS A 131 17.03 -17.49 -7.50
C CYS A 131 15.95 -18.44 -6.95
N GLU A 132 16.27 -19.71 -6.67
CA GLU A 132 15.26 -20.71 -6.32
C GLU A 132 14.62 -20.54 -4.93
N ARG A 133 15.24 -19.78 -4.01
CA ARG A 133 14.81 -19.69 -2.59
C ARG A 133 13.94 -18.47 -2.28
N GLN A 134 13.19 -17.98 -3.27
CA GLN A 134 12.33 -16.80 -3.06
C GLN A 134 11.14 -17.13 -2.16
N LYS A 135 10.84 -16.23 -1.21
CA LYS A 135 9.70 -16.38 -0.30
C LYS A 135 8.39 -16.60 -1.04
N LEU A 136 8.18 -15.88 -2.15
CA LEU A 136 6.98 -15.99 -2.96
C LEU A 136 6.73 -17.41 -3.51
N LEU A 137 7.77 -18.25 -3.64
CA LEU A 137 7.62 -19.65 -4.08
C LEU A 137 7.14 -20.59 -2.97
N ARG A 138 6.91 -20.09 -1.75
CA ARG A 138 6.24 -20.87 -0.70
C ARG A 138 4.77 -21.11 -1.09
N PRO A 139 4.18 -22.25 -0.71
CA PRO A 139 2.81 -22.60 -1.10
C PRO A 139 1.76 -21.55 -0.71
N GLN A 140 1.99 -20.87 0.42
CA GLN A 140 1.13 -19.79 0.91
C GLN A 140 1.99 -18.63 1.41
N ASN A 141 1.56 -17.41 1.08
CA ASN A 141 2.20 -16.17 1.49
C ASN A 141 1.16 -15.15 1.92
N GLU A 142 1.45 -14.43 2.99
CA GLU A 142 0.80 -13.15 3.29
C GLU A 142 1.43 -12.07 2.41
N LEU A 143 0.61 -11.36 1.62
CA LEU A 143 1.11 -10.34 0.70
C LEU A 143 0.83 -8.93 1.21
N ILE A 144 1.84 -8.08 1.04
CA ILE A 144 1.76 -6.64 1.27
C ILE A 144 2.19 -5.95 -0.03
N ALA A 145 1.44 -4.97 -0.50
CA ALA A 145 1.80 -4.19 -1.68
C ALA A 145 1.53 -2.70 -1.45
N CYS A 146 2.23 -1.85 -2.20
CA CYS A 146 1.89 -0.43 -2.26
C CYS A 146 0.78 -0.27 -3.30
N TRP A 147 -0.34 0.32 -2.88
CA TRP A 147 -1.48 0.64 -3.73
C TRP A 147 -1.93 2.07 -3.43
N ASP A 148 -2.07 2.88 -4.48
CA ASP A 148 -2.44 4.29 -4.38
C ASP A 148 -1.64 5.09 -3.33
N GLY A 149 -0.32 4.86 -3.30
CA GLY A 149 0.58 5.54 -2.36
C GLY A 149 0.46 5.08 -0.91
N GLN A 150 -0.25 4.00 -0.61
CA GLN A 150 -0.34 3.39 0.71
C GLN A 150 0.16 1.94 0.70
N TRP A 151 0.87 1.53 1.75
CA TRP A 151 1.16 0.11 1.96
C TRP A 151 -0.06 -0.57 2.53
N CYS A 152 -0.50 -1.63 1.85
CA CYS A 152 -1.70 -2.36 2.20
C CYS A 152 -1.37 -3.84 2.40
N TYR A 153 -1.98 -4.43 3.43
CA TYR A 153 -2.04 -5.88 3.61
C TYR A 153 -3.19 -6.44 2.78
N LEU A 154 -2.89 -7.42 1.93
CA LEU A 154 -3.82 -7.92 0.92
C LEU A 154 -4.45 -9.26 1.29
N GLY A 155 -3.91 -9.96 2.29
CA GLY A 155 -4.36 -11.31 2.66
C GLY A 155 -3.38 -12.41 2.26
N THR A 156 -3.91 -13.64 2.24
CA THR A 156 -3.19 -14.89 2.01
C THR A 156 -3.34 -15.32 0.55
N TYR A 157 -2.21 -15.66 -0.10
CA TYR A 157 -2.14 -16.02 -1.51
C TYR A 157 -1.49 -17.38 -1.70
N ALA A 158 -2.04 -18.16 -2.63
CA ALA A 158 -1.40 -19.34 -3.17
C ALA A 158 -0.62 -18.97 -4.44
N THR A 159 0.48 -19.67 -4.70
CA THR A 159 1.33 -19.43 -5.87
C THR A 159 1.34 -20.60 -6.83
N SER A 160 1.42 -20.30 -8.12
CA SER A 160 1.59 -21.29 -9.18
C SER A 160 3.10 -21.56 -9.41
N PRO A 161 3.46 -22.71 -10.00
CA PRO A 161 4.83 -22.95 -10.43
C PRO A 161 5.33 -21.82 -11.35
N PRO A 162 6.57 -21.32 -11.15
CA PRO A 162 7.11 -20.26 -11.98
C PRO A 162 7.28 -20.68 -13.44
N GLU A 163 6.87 -19.79 -14.35
CA GLU A 163 7.07 -19.90 -15.80
C GLU A 163 8.32 -19.11 -16.20
N MET A 164 9.14 -19.61 -17.12
CA MET A 164 10.26 -18.83 -17.67
C MET A 164 9.73 -17.95 -18.80
N LEU A 165 10.07 -16.67 -18.76
CA LEU A 165 9.75 -15.73 -19.84
C LEU A 165 10.79 -15.81 -20.95
N SER A 166 10.32 -15.79 -22.19
CA SER A 166 11.16 -15.56 -23.36
C SER A 166 11.70 -14.11 -23.38
N ALA A 167 12.67 -13.84 -24.26
CA ALA A 167 13.18 -12.48 -24.47
C ALA A 167 12.08 -11.52 -24.97
N GLU A 168 11.18 -12.02 -25.83
CA GLU A 168 10.05 -11.25 -26.38
C GLU A 168 9.02 -10.92 -25.29
N GLU A 169 8.65 -11.91 -24.47
CA GLU A 169 7.72 -11.71 -23.35
C GLU A 169 8.32 -10.76 -22.32
N PHE A 170 9.62 -10.87 -22.02
CA PHE A 170 10.30 -9.94 -21.13
C PHE A 170 10.33 -8.53 -21.71
N ALA A 171 10.58 -8.37 -23.01
CA ALA A 171 10.59 -7.08 -23.69
C ALA A 171 9.21 -6.39 -23.67
N ALA A 172 8.13 -7.17 -23.73
CA ALA A 172 6.75 -6.68 -23.68
C ALA A 172 6.28 -6.23 -22.27
N LEU A 173 7.02 -6.55 -21.20
CA LEU A 173 6.68 -6.10 -19.85
C LEU A 173 6.76 -4.57 -19.73
N PRO A 174 6.05 -3.93 -18.77
CA PRO A 174 6.20 -2.51 -18.48
C PRO A 174 7.64 -2.10 -18.18
N ASP A 175 8.02 -0.89 -18.60
CA ASP A 175 9.38 -0.35 -18.44
C ASP A 175 9.90 -0.40 -17.01
N MET A 176 9.06 -0.03 -16.04
CA MET A 176 9.41 -0.07 -14.62
C MET A 176 9.63 -1.49 -14.12
N THR A 177 8.80 -2.45 -14.54
CA THR A 177 8.99 -3.86 -14.24
C THR A 177 10.33 -4.36 -14.79
N ARG A 178 10.65 -4.09 -16.06
CA ARG A 178 11.94 -4.50 -16.67
C ARG A 178 13.13 -3.88 -15.92
N LYS A 179 13.09 -2.57 -15.63
CA LYS A 179 14.14 -1.86 -14.86
C LYS A 179 14.33 -2.47 -13.48
N THR A 180 13.24 -2.78 -12.78
CA THR A 180 13.28 -3.38 -11.45
C THR A 180 13.86 -4.80 -11.47
N VAL A 181 13.50 -5.63 -12.45
CA VAL A 181 14.08 -6.97 -12.60
C VAL A 181 15.58 -6.90 -12.88
N ILE A 182 16.01 -6.01 -13.79
CA ILE A 182 17.45 -5.78 -14.05
C ILE A 182 18.17 -5.32 -12.77
N ALA A 183 17.55 -4.41 -12.00
CA ALA A 183 18.12 -3.95 -10.74
C ALA A 183 18.23 -5.06 -9.68
N GLN A 184 17.27 -5.99 -9.66
CA GLN A 184 17.32 -7.17 -8.79
C GLN A 184 18.36 -8.20 -9.25
N SER A 185 18.66 -8.24 -10.55
CA SER A 185 19.61 -9.17 -11.16
C SER A 185 21.07 -8.87 -10.83
N GLY A 186 21.40 -7.66 -10.35
CA GLY A 186 22.78 -7.38 -9.95
C GLY A 186 23.08 -5.91 -9.64
N ASN A 187 24.36 -5.65 -9.36
CA ASN A 187 24.85 -4.31 -9.05
C ASN A 187 24.72 -3.35 -10.25
N LYS A 188 24.51 -2.05 -9.98
CA LYS A 188 24.38 -0.97 -10.97
C LYS A 188 25.44 -1.00 -12.08
N ARG A 189 26.69 -1.34 -11.75
CA ARG A 189 27.78 -1.42 -12.74
C ARG A 189 27.55 -2.46 -13.85
N TYR A 190 26.74 -3.47 -13.58
CA TYR A 190 26.41 -4.54 -14.54
C TYR A 190 25.09 -4.29 -15.29
N HIS A 191 24.34 -3.22 -14.99
CA HIS A 191 22.99 -3.04 -15.55
C HIS A 191 22.96 -2.95 -17.08
N ARG A 192 24.01 -2.40 -17.71
CA ARG A 192 24.11 -2.37 -19.18
C ARG A 192 24.23 -3.77 -19.77
N GLU A 193 25.11 -4.60 -19.21
CA GLU A 193 25.32 -5.99 -19.62
C GLU A 193 24.08 -6.83 -19.35
N LEU A 194 23.50 -6.74 -18.14
CA LEU A 194 22.28 -7.45 -17.77
C LEU A 194 21.12 -7.13 -18.71
N ARG A 195 20.97 -5.86 -19.12
CA ARG A 195 19.95 -5.47 -20.10
C ARG A 195 20.17 -6.14 -21.46
N ALA A 196 21.42 -6.24 -21.91
CA ALA A 196 21.75 -6.91 -23.16
C ALA A 196 21.45 -8.42 -23.07
N MET A 197 21.81 -9.07 -21.96
CA MET A 197 21.53 -10.50 -21.74
C MET A 197 20.03 -10.81 -21.73
N TYR A 198 19.20 -9.93 -21.14
CA TYR A 198 17.74 -10.08 -21.21
C TYR A 198 17.20 -9.89 -22.64
N ALA A 199 17.75 -8.94 -23.39
CA ALA A 199 17.32 -8.69 -24.77
C ALA A 199 17.66 -9.85 -25.72
N THR A 200 18.77 -10.58 -25.47
CA THR A 200 19.18 -11.75 -26.26
C THR A 200 18.63 -13.07 -25.74
N GLY A 201 18.00 -13.09 -24.56
CA GLY A 201 17.52 -14.31 -23.90
C GLY A 201 18.62 -15.13 -23.20
N GLU A 202 19.85 -14.65 -23.15
CA GLU A 202 20.93 -15.28 -22.36
C GLU A 202 20.62 -15.28 -20.85
N LEU A 203 19.91 -14.25 -20.38
CA LEU A 203 19.33 -14.20 -19.05
C LEU A 203 17.81 -14.17 -19.15
N VAL A 204 17.16 -15.10 -18.45
CA VAL A 204 15.70 -15.22 -18.44
C VAL A 204 15.09 -14.76 -17.12
N ALA A 205 13.86 -14.27 -17.17
CA ALA A 205 13.07 -13.95 -15.99
C ALA A 205 12.04 -15.05 -15.71
N ARG A 206 11.54 -15.10 -14.49
CA ARG A 206 10.50 -16.02 -14.03
C ARG A 206 9.23 -15.22 -13.74
N LYS A 207 8.10 -15.66 -14.28
CA LYS A 207 6.76 -15.18 -13.92
C LYS A 207 6.21 -16.08 -12.81
N ILE A 208 5.98 -15.51 -11.63
CA ILE A 208 5.36 -16.20 -10.50
C ILE A 208 3.94 -15.67 -10.35
N ARG A 209 2.96 -16.43 -10.82
CA ARG A 209 1.54 -16.11 -10.63
C ARG A 209 1.10 -16.43 -9.21
N PHE A 210 0.20 -15.62 -8.69
CA PHE A 210 -0.43 -15.82 -7.40
C PHE A 210 -1.90 -15.42 -7.43
N ARG A 211 -2.69 -16.10 -6.62
CA ARG A 211 -4.12 -15.85 -6.43
C ARG A 211 -4.44 -15.77 -4.96
N ARG A 212 -5.30 -14.83 -4.61
CA ARG A 212 -5.82 -14.68 -3.25
C ARG A 212 -6.69 -15.88 -2.89
N VAL A 213 -6.43 -16.46 -1.72
CA VAL A 213 -7.15 -17.65 -1.21
C VAL A 213 -7.74 -17.44 0.18
N GLY A 214 -7.45 -16.30 0.81
CA GLY A 214 -7.99 -15.99 2.12
C GLY A 214 -7.43 -14.69 2.67
N TYR A 215 -7.76 -14.45 3.93
CA TYR A 215 -7.33 -13.27 4.66
C TYR A 215 -7.05 -13.63 6.12
N ASN A 216 -5.83 -13.40 6.58
CA ASN A 216 -5.43 -13.70 7.96
C ASN A 216 -5.78 -12.51 8.86
N VAL A 217 -7.00 -12.53 9.41
CA VAL A 217 -7.55 -11.46 10.26
C VAL A 217 -6.61 -11.11 11.42
N LYS A 218 -6.09 -12.12 12.12
CA LYS A 218 -5.20 -11.91 13.28
C LYS A 218 -3.91 -11.21 12.89
N TYR A 219 -3.32 -11.59 11.75
CA TYR A 219 -2.11 -10.93 11.27
C TYR A 219 -2.40 -9.49 10.82
N GLY A 220 -3.49 -9.28 10.08
CA GLY A 220 -3.91 -7.95 9.63
C GLY A 220 -4.17 -6.99 10.78
N GLN A 221 -4.95 -7.40 11.79
CA GLN A 221 -5.22 -6.61 12.99
C GLN A 221 -3.92 -6.25 13.73
N ALA A 222 -3.03 -7.22 13.95
CA ALA A 222 -1.77 -6.98 14.64
C ALA A 222 -0.85 -6.02 13.86
N LEU A 223 -0.88 -6.06 12.54
CA LEU A 223 -0.09 -5.18 11.67
C LEU A 223 -0.57 -3.73 11.75
N VAL A 224 -1.88 -3.51 11.73
CA VAL A 224 -2.49 -2.18 11.90
C VAL A 224 -2.22 -1.63 13.31
N ALA A 225 -2.36 -2.46 14.35
CA ALA A 225 -2.12 -2.04 15.73
C ALA A 225 -0.69 -1.52 15.93
N ILE A 226 0.31 -2.22 15.38
CA ILE A 226 1.71 -1.78 15.46
C ILE A 226 1.96 -0.53 14.62
N ALA A 227 1.38 -0.44 13.42
CA ALA A 227 1.54 0.74 12.59
C ALA A 227 0.99 1.99 13.28
N ASN A 228 -0.20 1.90 13.88
CA ASN A 228 -0.83 3.00 14.62
C ASN A 228 -0.02 3.39 15.86
N GLN A 229 0.48 2.41 16.64
CA GLN A 229 1.29 2.70 17.83
C GLN A 229 2.58 3.46 17.45
N GLU A 230 3.26 3.04 16.39
CA GLU A 230 4.48 3.71 15.95
C GLU A 230 4.22 5.12 15.36
N GLU A 231 3.03 5.38 14.81
CA GLU A 231 2.64 6.73 14.36
C GLU A 231 2.36 7.67 15.54
N VAL A 232 1.77 7.14 16.61
CA VAL A 232 1.59 7.86 17.89
C VAL A 232 2.95 8.17 18.53
N ASP A 233 3.83 7.16 18.63
CA ASP A 233 5.16 7.33 19.24
C ASP A 233 6.07 8.27 18.43
N ALA A 234 5.85 8.38 17.11
CA ALA A 234 6.57 9.32 16.24
C ALA A 234 5.99 10.75 16.26
N GLY A 235 4.93 11.01 17.02
CA GLY A 235 4.30 12.33 17.14
C GLY A 235 3.58 12.81 15.87
N LEU A 236 3.17 11.91 14.97
CA LEU A 236 2.51 12.25 13.71
C LEU A 236 0.97 12.37 13.80
N VAL A 237 0.39 12.15 14.98
CA VAL A 237 -1.03 12.38 15.21
C VAL A 237 -1.25 13.83 15.65
N HIS A 238 -1.80 14.67 14.76
CA HIS A 238 -2.47 15.90 15.16
C HIS A 238 -3.77 15.52 15.87
N THR A 239 -3.72 15.39 17.19
CA THR A 239 -4.93 15.37 18.00
C THR A 239 -5.53 16.77 17.99
N GLY A 240 -6.60 16.94 17.21
CA GLY A 240 -7.44 18.13 17.26
C GLY A 240 -8.21 18.21 18.58
N SER A 241 -8.11 19.39 19.18
CA SER A 241 -9.03 20.03 20.13
C SER A 241 -9.18 19.45 21.55
N GLY A 242 -8.87 20.34 22.51
CA GLY A 242 -9.10 20.17 23.93
C GLY A 242 -8.72 21.44 24.68
N MET A 243 -9.38 22.55 24.34
CA MET A 243 -9.28 23.84 24.99
C MET A 243 -9.67 23.72 26.47
N THR A 244 -8.75 24.01 27.40
CA THR A 244 -9.10 24.48 28.74
C THR A 244 -8.49 25.85 28.94
N SER A 245 -9.33 26.86 28.72
CA SER A 245 -9.19 28.19 29.25
C SER A 245 -9.08 28.13 30.78
N ALA A 246 -8.07 28.78 31.34
CA ALA A 246 -8.17 29.43 32.64
C ALA A 246 -7.33 30.71 32.56
N VAL A 247 -8.01 31.80 32.22
CA VAL A 247 -7.55 33.17 32.42
C VAL A 247 -7.99 33.61 33.80
N ALA A 248 -7.06 34.17 34.58
CA ALA A 248 -7.19 35.15 35.67
C ALA A 248 -5.95 34.95 36.59
N ASP A 249 -5.21 35.94 37.05
CA ASP A 249 -5.35 37.38 37.00
C ASP A 249 -3.98 37.98 37.38
N ASP A 250 -3.76 39.19 36.93
CA ASP A 250 -2.59 40.03 37.16
C ASP A 250 -2.57 40.51 38.63
N SER A 251 -1.41 40.49 39.30
CA SER A 251 -1.15 41.28 40.51
C SER A 251 0.35 41.35 40.80
N ASP A 252 0.95 42.45 40.36
CA ASP A 252 2.17 43.04 40.90
C ASP A 252 2.15 43.04 42.44
N ASP A 253 3.24 42.57 43.06
CA ASP A 253 3.90 43.35 44.13
C ASP A 253 5.26 42.74 44.48
N ALA A 254 6.31 43.53 44.26
CA ALA A 254 7.55 43.49 45.01
C ALA A 254 7.63 44.84 45.75
N PRO A 255 8.09 44.91 47.03
CA PRO A 255 9.54 44.92 47.24
C PRO A 255 10.07 44.40 48.61
N MET A 256 11.35 43.99 48.59
CA MET A 256 12.47 44.23 49.53
C MET A 256 12.33 44.24 51.07
N SER A 257 13.37 43.67 51.67
CA SER A 257 13.95 43.81 53.04
C SER A 257 13.42 42.83 54.09
N ASP A 258 14.25 42.17 54.91
CA ASP A 258 15.55 42.55 55.49
C ASP A 258 16.77 41.70 55.08
#